data_AF-A0A1I3MH82-F1
#
_entry.id   AF-A0A1I3MH82-F1
#
_cell.length_a   1.000
_cell.length_b   1.000
_cell.length_c   1.000
_cell.angle_alpha   90.00
_cell.angle_beta   90.00
_cell.angle_gamma   90.00
#
_symmetry.space_group_name_H-M   'P 1'
#
loop_
_entity.id
_entity.type
_entity.pdbx_description
1 polymer ?
#
loop_
_entity_poly.entity_id
_entity_poly.type
_entity_poly.pdbx_seq_one_letter_code
_entity_poly.pdbx_strand_id
1 'polypeptide(L)'
;MPRQTEHFAFEEELEQIREQKEEITDSMMQISQENPAWDDLIRTGNSLDTYENAIQWADEAHEDDSQPEWNDDVDGVTIAGLSGGEEAEAIDRLRSADGGEKARRNYYVAAGTVDAPYCDVLDDWSSASIDERVAVVSQLPPDYLEWADAKVDELTSVGEGKGNSFWRLYAEKRRQQTAK
;
A
#
# COMPACT_ATOMS: atom_id res chain seq x y z
N MET A 1 -9.91 14.29 14.73
CA MET A 1 -9.58 14.90 13.42
C MET A 1 -9.94 13.89 12.35
N PRO A 2 -10.37 14.30 11.15
CA PRO A 2 -10.56 13.36 10.05
C PRO A 2 -9.23 12.67 9.69
N ARG A 3 -9.27 11.37 9.39
CA ARG A 3 -8.10 10.61 8.92
C ARG A 3 -7.72 11.12 7.53
N GLN A 4 -6.44 11.09 7.19
CA GLN A 4 -6.04 11.26 5.79
C GLN A 4 -6.49 10.01 5.05
N THR A 5 -7.24 10.19 3.97
CA THR A 5 -7.83 9.09 3.19
C THR A 5 -7.61 9.36 1.73
N GLU A 6 -7.28 8.32 1.00
CA GLU A 6 -6.95 8.37 -0.40
C GLU A 6 -7.40 7.10 -1.11
N HIS A 7 -7.81 7.28 -2.36
CA HIS A 7 -8.09 6.19 -3.28
C HIS A 7 -6.89 5.98 -4.21
N PHE A 8 -6.44 4.74 -4.31
CA PHE A 8 -5.33 4.29 -5.12
C PHE A 8 -5.86 3.40 -6.24
N ALA A 9 -6.02 3.96 -7.44
CA ALA A 9 -6.42 3.20 -8.63
C ALA A 9 -5.27 2.31 -9.09
N PHE A 10 -5.53 1.04 -9.40
CA PHE A 10 -4.48 0.06 -9.72
C PHE A 10 -3.68 0.43 -10.97
N GLU A 11 -4.35 0.88 -12.03
CA GLU A 11 -3.69 1.31 -13.28
C GLU A 11 -2.74 2.50 -13.02
N GLU A 12 -3.20 3.50 -12.26
CA GLU A 12 -2.41 4.68 -11.93
C GLU A 12 -1.20 4.34 -11.05
N GLU A 13 -1.38 3.43 -10.08
CA GLU A 13 -0.31 2.97 -9.20
C GLU A 13 0.75 2.19 -9.98
N LEU A 14 0.34 1.33 -10.93
CA LEU A 14 1.28 0.63 -11.82
C LEU A 14 2.10 1.60 -12.66
N GLU A 15 1.46 2.62 -13.24
CA GLU A 15 2.18 3.65 -13.99
C GLU A 15 3.19 4.37 -13.07
N GLN A 16 2.77 4.78 -11.88
CA GLN A 16 3.63 5.49 -10.94
C GLN A 16 4.82 4.63 -10.48
N ILE A 17 4.60 3.35 -10.18
CA ILE A 17 5.68 2.42 -9.78
C ILE A 17 6.70 2.26 -10.91
N ARG A 18 6.24 2.11 -12.16
CA ARG A 18 7.12 2.00 -13.33
C ARG A 18 7.96 3.26 -13.54
N GLU A 19 7.35 4.43 -13.42
CA GLU A 19 8.08 5.72 -13.49
C GLU A 19 9.18 5.79 -12.40
N GLN A 20 8.86 5.44 -11.16
CA GLN A 20 9.84 5.44 -10.07
C GLN A 20 10.99 4.46 -10.32
N LYS A 21 10.70 3.29 -10.90
CA LYS A 21 11.74 2.32 -11.30
C LYS A 21 12.67 2.87 -12.38
N GLU A 22 12.15 3.59 -13.36
CA GLU A 22 12.96 4.27 -14.38
C GLU A 22 13.88 5.31 -13.73
N GLU A 23 13.36 6.13 -12.82
CA GLU A 23 14.12 7.19 -12.14
C GLU A 23 15.22 6.65 -11.21
N ILE A 24 14.94 5.55 -10.50
CA ILE A 24 15.96 4.84 -9.71
C ILE A 24 17.05 4.30 -10.64
N THR A 25 16.67 3.71 -11.76
CA THR A 25 17.62 3.17 -12.75
C THR A 25 18.51 4.29 -13.32
N ASP A 26 17.92 5.42 -13.70
CA ASP A 26 18.64 6.60 -14.16
C ASP A 26 19.58 7.17 -13.10
N SER A 27 19.14 7.20 -11.84
CA SER A 27 19.95 7.63 -10.70
C SER A 27 21.15 6.70 -10.49
N MET A 28 20.92 5.38 -10.55
CA MET A 28 21.97 4.37 -10.46
C MET A 28 22.98 4.50 -11.60
N MET A 29 22.55 4.81 -12.83
CA MET A 29 23.47 5.04 -13.95
C MET A 29 24.40 6.25 -13.75
N GLN A 30 23.99 7.22 -12.92
CA GLN A 30 24.75 8.45 -12.67
C GLN A 30 25.68 8.37 -11.47
N ILE A 31 25.52 7.38 -10.59
CA ILE A 31 26.32 7.21 -9.38
C ILE A 31 27.25 5.98 -9.45
N SER A 32 28.36 6.01 -8.71
CA SER A 32 29.23 4.84 -8.54
C SER A 32 28.57 3.79 -7.64
N GLN A 33 28.90 2.51 -7.86
CA GLN A 33 28.49 1.41 -6.98
C GLN A 33 29.06 1.53 -5.56
N GLU A 34 30.13 2.31 -5.39
CA GLU A 34 30.71 2.59 -4.07
C GLU A 34 30.00 3.74 -3.33
N ASN A 35 29.02 4.40 -3.97
CA ASN A 35 28.25 5.46 -3.34
C ASN A 35 27.34 4.86 -2.25
N PRO A 36 27.32 5.41 -1.02
CA PRO A 36 26.42 4.95 0.03
C PRO A 36 24.94 4.88 -0.36
N ALA A 37 24.49 5.71 -1.31
CA ALA A 37 23.12 5.72 -1.82
C ALA A 37 22.80 4.51 -2.73
N TRP A 38 23.81 3.78 -3.22
CA TRP A 38 23.62 2.66 -4.14
C TRP A 38 22.77 1.55 -3.52
N ASP A 39 23.09 1.16 -2.27
CA ASP A 39 22.37 0.11 -1.55
C ASP A 39 20.93 0.55 -1.18
N ASP A 40 20.70 1.85 -0.97
CA ASP A 40 19.36 2.41 -0.75
C ASP A 40 18.51 2.33 -2.03
N LEU A 41 19.11 2.68 -3.17
CA LEU A 41 18.45 2.62 -4.47
C LEU A 41 18.10 1.18 -4.87
N ILE A 42 19.01 0.21 -4.66
CA ILE A 42 18.71 -1.21 -4.90
C ILE A 42 17.55 -1.69 -4.02
N ARG A 43 17.58 -1.36 -2.73
CA ARG A 43 16.49 -1.75 -1.82
C ARG A 43 15.16 -1.17 -2.25
N THR A 44 15.14 0.11 -2.61
CA THR A 44 13.94 0.79 -3.09
C THR A 44 13.44 0.17 -4.39
N GLY A 45 14.32 -0.10 -5.35
CA GLY A 45 13.98 -0.76 -6.61
C GLY A 45 13.37 -2.16 -6.39
N ASN A 46 13.96 -2.97 -5.51
CA ASN A 46 13.41 -4.29 -5.17
C ASN A 46 12.03 -4.18 -4.50
N SER A 47 11.80 -3.18 -3.64
CA SER A 47 10.47 -2.94 -3.06
C SER A 47 9.46 -2.53 -4.14
N LEU A 48 9.84 -1.70 -5.12
CA LEU A 48 8.98 -1.35 -6.24
C LEU A 48 8.65 -2.54 -7.13
N ASP A 49 9.59 -3.47 -7.35
CA ASP A 49 9.29 -4.73 -8.06
C ASP A 49 8.25 -5.57 -7.32
N THR A 50 8.37 -5.68 -5.99
CA THR A 50 7.36 -6.34 -5.15
C THR A 50 6.00 -5.66 -5.28
N TYR A 51 5.96 -4.32 -5.25
CA TYR A 51 4.73 -3.55 -5.37
C TYR A 51 4.10 -3.65 -6.76
N GLU A 52 4.90 -3.63 -7.83
CA GLU A 52 4.37 -3.80 -9.20
C GLU A 52 3.67 -5.16 -9.33
N ASN A 53 4.32 -6.24 -8.89
CA ASN A 53 3.73 -7.58 -8.93
C ASN A 53 2.46 -7.67 -8.07
N ALA A 54 2.47 -7.03 -6.91
CA ALA A 54 1.33 -7.01 -6.00
C ALA A 54 0.10 -6.30 -6.61
N ILE A 55 0.31 -5.14 -7.24
CA ILE A 55 -0.78 -4.39 -7.86
C ILE A 55 -1.24 -5.05 -9.14
N GLN A 56 -0.33 -5.61 -9.94
CA GLN A 56 -0.71 -6.37 -11.11
C GLN A 56 -1.57 -7.58 -10.72
N TRP A 57 -1.20 -8.31 -9.67
CA TRP A 57 -2.05 -9.37 -9.13
C TRP A 57 -3.41 -8.84 -8.70
N ALA A 58 -3.47 -7.71 -7.98
CA ALA A 58 -4.72 -7.13 -7.49
C ALA A 58 -5.65 -6.67 -8.62
N ASP A 59 -5.09 -6.13 -9.70
CA ASP A 59 -5.81 -5.72 -10.92
C ASP A 59 -6.40 -6.95 -11.64
N GLU A 60 -5.64 -8.04 -11.71
CA GLU A 60 -6.03 -9.28 -12.41
C GLU A 60 -6.80 -10.28 -11.50
N ALA A 61 -6.87 -10.05 -10.19
CA ALA A 61 -7.37 -11.05 -9.22
C ALA A 61 -8.83 -11.45 -9.45
N HIS A 62 -9.64 -10.54 -9.99
CA HIS A 62 -11.04 -10.82 -10.34
C HIS A 62 -11.18 -11.85 -11.50
N GLU A 63 -10.14 -12.04 -12.30
CA GLU A 63 -10.10 -13.03 -13.38
C GLU A 63 -9.76 -14.45 -12.86
N ASP A 64 -9.28 -14.57 -11.62
CA ASP A 64 -8.91 -15.84 -11.01
C ASP A 64 -10.11 -16.44 -10.25
N ASP A 65 -10.64 -17.56 -10.77
CA ASP A 65 -11.72 -18.34 -10.12
C ASP A 65 -11.41 -18.75 -8.67
N SER A 66 -10.14 -18.72 -8.24
CA SER A 66 -9.73 -18.97 -6.86
C SER A 66 -9.94 -17.79 -5.90
N GLN A 67 -10.29 -16.61 -6.42
CA GLN A 67 -10.58 -15.38 -5.68
C GLN A 67 -12.00 -14.86 -5.98
N PRO A 68 -13.06 -15.67 -5.78
CA PRO A 68 -14.43 -15.29 -6.16
C PRO A 68 -15.00 -14.12 -5.35
N GLU A 69 -14.31 -13.74 -4.28
CA GLU A 69 -14.67 -12.64 -3.38
C GLU A 69 -14.01 -11.32 -3.77
N TRP A 70 -13.15 -11.30 -4.80
CA TRP A 70 -12.49 -10.09 -5.28
C TRP A 70 -13.39 -9.38 -6.31
N ASN A 71 -13.96 -8.25 -5.92
CA ASN A 71 -14.93 -7.52 -6.74
C ASN A 71 -14.26 -6.90 -8.00
N ASP A 72 -14.82 -7.18 -9.18
CA ASP A 72 -14.39 -6.66 -10.49
C ASP A 72 -14.87 -5.23 -10.79
N ASP A 73 -15.87 -4.73 -10.07
CA ASP A 73 -16.40 -3.38 -10.20
C ASP A 73 -15.49 -2.31 -9.55
N VAL A 74 -14.45 -2.72 -8.82
CA VAL A 74 -13.57 -1.82 -8.07
C VAL A 74 -12.20 -1.73 -8.75
N ASP A 75 -11.84 -0.52 -9.18
CA ASP A 75 -10.62 -0.18 -9.94
C ASP A 75 -9.40 0.14 -9.06
N GLY A 76 -9.51 -0.09 -7.75
CA GLY A 76 -8.48 0.32 -6.80
C GLY A 76 -8.81 0.04 -5.35
N VAL A 77 -8.08 0.71 -4.45
CA VAL A 77 -8.28 0.56 -3.01
C VAL A 77 -8.26 1.92 -2.31
N THR A 78 -9.20 2.12 -1.39
CA THR A 78 -9.27 3.32 -0.55
C THR A 78 -8.66 3.02 0.81
N ILE A 79 -7.57 3.71 1.14
CA ILE A 79 -6.83 3.55 2.40
C ILE A 79 -6.89 4.86 3.19
N ALA A 80 -6.98 4.72 4.50
CA ALA A 80 -6.84 5.78 5.48
C ALA A 80 -5.60 5.56 6.36
N GLY A 81 -4.91 6.64 6.68
CA GLY A 81 -3.90 6.64 7.73
C GLY A 81 -4.51 6.36 9.09
N LEU A 82 -3.77 5.65 9.94
CA LEU A 82 -4.20 5.33 11.29
C LEU A 82 -4.14 6.57 12.18
N SER A 83 -5.09 6.67 13.11
CA SER A 83 -4.97 7.57 14.23
C SER A 83 -3.99 7.00 15.26
N GLY A 84 -3.37 7.87 16.07
CA GLY A 84 -2.49 7.41 17.15
C GLY A 84 -3.18 6.52 18.19
N GLY A 85 -4.53 6.52 18.26
CA GLY A 85 -5.29 5.58 19.08
C GLY A 85 -5.32 4.17 18.49
N GLU A 86 -5.57 4.07 17.18
CA GLU A 86 -5.54 2.79 16.44
C GLU A 86 -4.13 2.20 16.42
N GLU A 87 -3.10 3.03 16.26
CA GLU A 87 -1.71 2.61 16.35
C GLU A 87 -1.36 2.06 17.74
N ALA A 88 -1.79 2.75 18.80
CA ALA A 88 -1.57 2.28 20.18
C ALA A 88 -2.31 0.96 20.46
N GLU A 89 -3.54 0.81 19.98
CA GLU A 89 -4.31 -0.43 20.11
C GLU A 89 -3.62 -1.61 19.39
N ALA A 90 -3.08 -1.36 18.19
CA ALA A 90 -2.30 -2.36 17.46
C ALA A 90 -1.08 -2.82 18.26
N ILE A 91 -0.30 -1.88 18.79
CA ILE A 91 0.90 -2.16 19.60
C ILE A 91 0.53 -2.98 20.85
N ASP A 92 -0.56 -2.62 21.53
CA ASP A 92 -1.01 -3.34 22.72
C ASP A 92 -1.51 -4.75 22.40
N ARG A 93 -2.23 -4.95 21.28
CA ARG A 93 -2.62 -6.29 20.81
C ARG A 93 -1.40 -7.16 20.49
N LEU A 94 -0.40 -6.61 19.80
CA LEU A 94 0.80 -7.34 19.39
C LEU A 94 1.66 -7.75 20.58
N ARG A 95 1.82 -6.87 21.57
CA ARG A 95 2.49 -7.18 22.84
C ARG A 95 1.81 -8.30 23.63
N SER A 96 0.49 -8.42 23.50
CA SER A 96 -0.32 -9.40 24.22
C SER A 96 -0.32 -10.77 23.55
N ALA A 97 -0.05 -10.84 22.25
CA ALA A 97 -0.25 -12.03 21.42
C ALA A 97 1.04 -12.70 20.92
N ASP A 98 2.24 -12.25 21.35
CA ASP A 98 3.52 -12.59 20.70
C ASP A 98 3.46 -12.35 19.17
N GLY A 99 2.71 -11.32 18.75
CA GLY A 99 2.48 -11.00 17.36
C GLY A 99 3.71 -10.35 16.74
N GLY A 100 4.35 -11.04 15.80
CA GLY A 100 5.47 -10.48 15.01
C GLY A 100 5.01 -9.46 13.98
N GLU A 101 5.98 -8.94 13.21
CA GLU A 101 5.77 -7.90 12.18
C GLU A 101 4.63 -8.21 11.19
N LYS A 102 4.42 -9.48 10.84
CA LYS A 102 3.33 -9.90 9.95
C LYS A 102 1.95 -9.66 10.56
N ALA A 103 1.80 -9.88 11.87
CA ALA A 103 0.53 -9.62 12.56
C ALA A 103 0.25 -8.11 12.64
N ARG A 104 1.31 -7.30 12.81
CA ARG A 104 1.22 -5.83 12.76
C ARG A 104 0.70 -5.37 11.41
N ARG A 105 1.34 -5.83 10.33
CA ARG A 105 0.99 -5.53 8.94
C ARG A 105 -0.49 -5.81 8.67
N ASN A 106 -0.97 -7.01 9.02
CA ASN A 106 -2.36 -7.39 8.79
C ASN A 106 -3.33 -6.49 9.57
N TYR A 107 -2.99 -6.11 10.81
CA TYR A 107 -3.79 -5.16 11.58
C TYR A 107 -3.83 -3.78 10.93
N TYR A 108 -2.69 -3.27 10.51
CA TYR A 108 -2.57 -1.92 9.95
C TYR A 108 -3.36 -1.82 8.65
N VAL A 109 -3.21 -2.80 7.75
CA VAL A 109 -4.02 -2.88 6.53
C VAL A 109 -5.50 -3.00 6.86
N ALA A 110 -5.91 -3.89 7.76
CA ALA A 110 -7.32 -4.05 8.14
C ALA A 110 -7.94 -2.78 8.76
N ALA A 111 -7.18 -2.04 9.56
CA ALA A 111 -7.63 -0.80 10.20
C ALA A 111 -7.61 0.40 9.22
N GLY A 112 -6.66 0.40 8.29
CA GLY A 112 -6.47 1.45 7.29
C GLY A 112 -7.40 1.31 6.09
N THR A 113 -7.78 0.11 5.68
CA THR A 113 -8.69 -0.09 4.55
C THR A 113 -10.07 0.48 4.85
N VAL A 114 -10.52 1.38 3.99
CA VAL A 114 -11.86 1.98 4.00
C VAL A 114 -12.77 1.26 3.03
N ASP A 115 -12.28 1.01 1.83
CA ASP A 115 -12.98 0.36 0.74
C ASP A 115 -11.97 -0.38 -0.15
N ALA A 116 -12.32 -1.59 -0.59
CA ALA A 116 -11.43 -2.44 -1.37
C ALA A 116 -12.21 -3.60 -2.03
N PRO A 117 -11.66 -4.23 -3.09
CA PRO A 117 -12.32 -5.34 -3.77
C PRO A 117 -12.67 -6.53 -2.86
N TYR A 118 -11.91 -6.74 -1.78
CA TYR A 118 -12.12 -7.81 -0.80
C TYR A 118 -13.03 -7.42 0.38
N CYS A 119 -13.55 -6.18 0.42
CA CYS A 119 -14.39 -5.72 1.51
C CYS A 119 -15.77 -6.40 1.52
N ASP A 120 -16.24 -6.85 0.35
CA ASP A 120 -17.56 -7.47 0.15
C ASP A 120 -17.66 -8.89 0.74
N VAL A 121 -16.54 -9.48 1.15
CA VAL A 121 -16.51 -10.74 1.94
C VAL A 121 -17.33 -10.60 3.23
N LEU A 122 -17.40 -9.38 3.77
CA LEU A 122 -18.17 -9.06 4.98
C LEU A 122 -19.41 -8.26 4.60
N ASP A 123 -20.55 -8.59 5.22
CA ASP A 123 -21.84 -7.90 4.99
C ASP A 123 -21.75 -6.37 5.15
N ASP A 124 -20.88 -5.90 6.07
CA ASP A 124 -20.57 -4.49 6.24
C ASP A 124 -19.14 -4.34 6.78
N TRP A 125 -18.21 -4.03 5.88
CA TRP A 125 -16.82 -3.77 6.23
C TRP A 125 -16.71 -2.74 7.35
N SER A 126 -17.45 -1.64 7.28
CA SER A 126 -17.31 -0.48 8.17
C SER A 126 -17.75 -0.75 9.61
N SER A 127 -18.66 -1.71 9.83
CA SER A 127 -19.13 -2.11 11.16
C SER A 127 -18.56 -3.44 11.66
N ALA A 128 -17.92 -4.23 10.77
CA ALA A 128 -17.20 -5.43 11.16
C ALA A 128 -16.11 -5.13 12.21
N SER A 129 -15.91 -6.07 13.12
CA SER A 129 -14.85 -5.96 14.12
C SER A 129 -13.47 -6.01 13.47
N ILE A 130 -12.49 -5.40 14.13
CA ILE A 130 -11.12 -5.40 13.60
C ILE A 130 -10.56 -6.82 13.44
N ASP A 131 -10.94 -7.77 14.31
CA ASP A 131 -10.47 -9.15 14.23
C ASP A 131 -11.07 -9.88 13.01
N GLU A 132 -12.31 -9.58 12.62
CA GLU A 132 -12.93 -10.09 11.39
C GLU A 132 -12.24 -9.54 10.15
N ARG A 133 -11.98 -8.22 10.11
CA ARG A 133 -11.24 -7.60 9.00
C ARG A 133 -9.82 -8.16 8.88
N VAL A 134 -9.12 -8.36 10.00
CA VAL A 134 -7.80 -8.99 10.03
C VAL A 134 -7.86 -10.42 9.49
N ALA A 135 -8.92 -11.17 9.77
CA ALA A 135 -9.08 -12.52 9.25
C ALA A 135 -9.22 -12.53 7.71
N VAL A 136 -9.94 -11.57 7.13
CA VAL A 136 -10.02 -11.38 5.67
C VAL A 136 -8.66 -10.99 5.10
N VAL A 137 -8.06 -9.92 5.62
CA VAL A 137 -6.77 -9.38 5.17
C VAL A 137 -5.64 -10.42 5.27
N SER A 138 -5.67 -11.29 6.28
CA SER A 138 -4.64 -12.34 6.45
C SER A 138 -4.57 -13.37 5.33
N GLN A 139 -5.59 -13.44 4.48
CA GLN A 139 -5.65 -14.35 3.33
C GLN A 139 -5.05 -13.74 2.06
N LEU A 140 -4.80 -12.43 2.06
CA LEU A 140 -4.24 -11.72 0.92
C LEU A 140 -2.76 -12.07 0.70
N PRO A 141 -2.26 -11.96 -0.55
CA PRO A 141 -0.85 -12.21 -0.83
C PRO A 141 0.08 -11.33 0.01
N PRO A 142 1.21 -11.87 0.50
CA PRO A 142 2.16 -11.10 1.32
C PRO A 142 2.67 -9.82 0.66
N ASP A 143 2.87 -9.84 -0.65
CA ASP A 143 3.38 -8.70 -1.43
C ASP A 143 2.34 -7.57 -1.51
N TYR A 144 1.06 -7.93 -1.66
CA TYR A 144 -0.07 -6.99 -1.59
C TYR A 144 -0.19 -6.38 -0.20
N LEU A 145 -0.06 -7.19 0.84
CA LEU A 145 -0.07 -6.70 2.22
C LEU A 145 1.11 -5.76 2.50
N GLU A 146 2.27 -5.99 1.88
CA GLU A 146 3.41 -5.10 2.01
C GLU A 146 3.19 -3.74 1.36
N TRP A 147 2.62 -3.74 0.15
CA TRP A 147 2.23 -2.51 -0.53
C TRP A 147 1.17 -1.74 0.28
N ALA A 148 0.11 -2.41 0.70
CA ALA A 148 -0.99 -1.77 1.43
C ALA A 148 -0.53 -1.18 2.77
N ASP A 149 0.33 -1.88 3.52
CA ASP A 149 0.92 -1.39 4.77
C ASP A 149 1.79 -0.15 4.53
N ALA A 150 2.57 -0.13 3.44
CA ALA A 150 3.36 1.05 3.07
C ALA A 150 2.49 2.27 2.78
N LYS A 151 1.32 2.09 2.15
CA LYS A 151 0.34 3.17 1.91
C LYS A 151 -0.34 3.63 3.20
N VAL A 152 -0.67 2.71 4.09
CA VAL A 152 -1.17 3.06 5.44
C VAL A 152 -0.13 3.88 6.19
N ASP A 153 1.13 3.45 6.22
CA ASP A 153 2.23 4.15 6.89
C ASP A 153 2.47 5.55 6.30
N GLU A 154 2.41 5.68 4.96
CA GLU A 154 2.52 6.97 4.27
C GLU A 154 1.47 7.97 4.77
N LEU A 155 0.19 7.55 4.85
CA LEU A 155 -0.93 8.39 5.29
C LEU A 155 -0.99 8.61 6.80
N THR A 156 -0.36 7.72 7.59
CA THR A 156 -0.29 7.80 9.06
C THR A 156 0.76 8.82 9.51
N SER A 157 1.84 9.00 8.75
CA SER A 157 2.96 9.86 9.14
C SER A 157 2.61 11.37 9.08
N VAL A 158 2.52 12.03 10.24
CA VAL A 158 2.37 13.49 10.34
C VAL A 158 3.74 14.16 10.20
N GLY A 159 4.18 14.32 8.96
CA GLY A 159 5.39 15.07 8.62
C GLY A 159 6.39 14.26 7.82
N GLU A 160 6.60 14.70 6.58
CA GLU A 160 7.58 14.20 5.61
C GLU A 160 7.51 12.68 5.39
N GLY A 161 6.59 12.28 4.52
CA GLY A 161 6.64 11.00 3.84
C GLY A 161 8.02 10.83 3.19
N LYS A 162 8.89 10.07 3.86
CA LYS A 162 10.22 9.68 3.38
C LYS A 162 10.06 8.64 2.28
N GLY A 163 9.62 9.07 1.10
CA GLY A 163 9.52 8.20 -0.07
C GLY A 163 8.67 8.83 -1.17
N ASN A 164 7.38 9.03 -0.91
CA ASN A 164 6.41 9.20 -1.99
C ASN A 164 5.81 10.61 -2.15
N SER A 165 5.87 11.47 -1.13
CA SER A 165 5.26 12.81 -1.19
C SER A 165 5.87 13.71 -2.29
N PHE A 166 7.16 13.54 -2.58
CA PHE A 166 7.83 14.22 -3.69
C PHE A 166 7.43 13.65 -5.05
N TRP A 167 7.43 12.31 -5.19
CA TRP A 167 7.08 11.64 -6.44
C TRP A 167 5.63 11.82 -6.82
N ARG A 168 4.73 11.88 -5.85
CA ARG A 168 3.32 12.15 -6.08
C ARG A 168 3.05 13.57 -6.54
N LEU A 169 3.73 14.56 -5.94
CA LEU A 169 3.71 15.95 -6.42
C LEU A 169 4.27 16.05 -7.85
N TYR A 170 5.26 15.24 -8.20
CA TYR A 170 5.84 15.18 -9.53
C TYR A 170 4.88 14.56 -10.56
N ALA A 171 4.30 13.39 -10.28
CA ALA A 171 3.31 12.72 -11.12
C ALA A 171 2.08 13.60 -11.36
N GLU A 172 1.57 14.26 -10.31
CA GLU A 172 0.45 15.21 -10.41
C GLU A 172 0.79 16.38 -11.34
N LYS A 173 2.02 16.91 -11.27
CA LYS A 173 2.49 17.97 -12.18
C LYS A 173 2.68 17.49 -13.62
N ARG A 174 3.08 16.23 -13.82
CA ARG A 174 3.25 15.63 -15.15
C ARG A 174 1.90 15.40 -15.83
N ARG A 175 0.90 14.83 -15.14
CA ARG A 175 -0.48 14.67 -15.65
C ARG A 175 -1.10 16.01 -16.07
N GLN A 176 -0.82 17.09 -15.33
CA GLN A 176 -1.26 18.44 -15.70
C GLN A 176 -0.54 19.02 -16.94
N GLN A 177 0.63 18.50 -17.32
CA GLN A 177 1.34 18.90 -18.55
C GLN A 177 0.88 18.12 -19.79
N THR A 178 0.57 16.84 -19.67
CA THR A 178 0.07 16.02 -20.79
C THR A 178 -1.40 16.26 -21.13
N ALA A 179 -2.20 16.79 -20.18
CA ALA A 179 -3.59 17.21 -20.42
C ALA A 179 -3.74 18.61 -21.08
N LYS A 180 -2.63 19.25 -21.49
CA LYS A 180 -2.59 20.55 -22.16
C LYS A 180 -2.03 20.47 -23.57
#